data_AF-A0A0C2FF54-F1
#
_entry.id   AF-A0A0C2FF54-F1
#
_cell.length_a   1.000
_cell.length_b   1.000
_cell.length_c   1.000
_cell.angle_alpha   90.00
_cell.angle_beta   90.00
_cell.angle_gamma   90.00
#
_symmetry.space_group_name_H-M   'P 1'
#
loop_
_entity.id
_entity.type
_entity.pdbx_description
1 polymer ?
#
loop_
_entity_poly.entity_id
_entity_poly.type
_entity_poly.pdbx_seq_one_letter_code
_entity_poly.pdbx_strand_id
1 'polypeptide(L)'
;FQLPDGKRQTVQQYFNDHHGIQLKFPGMFTVSERHKPNNYYPVELLTVAQSQRVTQQQQTPDQISTMIKASATLPQKRLQQTKIMKEALDIKPGSQVLASAGISVAKDFTKFTWGKGKRQ
;
A
#
# COMPACT_ATOMS: atom_id res chain seq x y z
N PHE A 1 -26.40 19.46 -6.20
CA PHE A 1 -26.34 19.52 -4.72
C PHE A 1 -26.73 20.92 -4.27
N GLN A 2 -27.04 21.11 -2.99
CA GLN A 2 -27.40 22.44 -2.47
C GLN A 2 -26.18 23.09 -1.85
N LEU A 3 -25.92 24.33 -2.25
CA LEU A 3 -24.87 25.17 -1.67
C LEU A 3 -25.34 25.78 -0.34
N PRO A 4 -24.42 26.31 0.49
CA PRO A 4 -24.76 26.96 1.75
C PRO A 4 -25.71 28.17 1.60
N ASP A 5 -25.71 28.80 0.41
CA ASP A 5 -26.60 29.91 0.06
C ASP A 5 -28.02 29.46 -0.34
N GLY A 6 -28.30 28.16 -0.27
CA GLY A 6 -29.58 27.55 -0.62
C GLY A 6 -29.78 27.28 -2.11
N LYS A 7 -28.86 27.70 -2.99
CA LYS A 7 -28.97 27.45 -4.43
C LYS A 7 -28.66 26.00 -4.78
N ARG A 8 -29.40 25.45 -5.75
CA ARG A 8 -29.11 24.12 -6.32
C ARG A 8 -28.23 24.30 -7.56
N GLN A 9 -27.07 23.67 -7.54
CA GLN A 9 -26.12 23.67 -8.65
C GLN A 9 -25.68 22.24 -8.98
N THR A 10 -25.30 21.97 -10.23
CA THR A 10 -24.67 20.70 -10.59
C THR A 10 -23.20 20.69 -10.16
N VAL A 11 -22.63 19.50 -9.99
CA VAL A 11 -21.20 19.36 -9.65
C VAL A 11 -20.32 19.96 -10.75
N GLN A 12 -20.67 19.73 -12.01
CA GLN A 12 -19.97 20.33 -13.15
C GLN A 12 -19.96 21.85 -13.09
N GLN A 13 -21.12 22.47 -12.87
CA GLN A 13 -21.22 23.93 -12.79
C GLN A 13 -20.40 24.47 -11.62
N TYR A 14 -20.45 23.81 -10.46
CA TYR A 14 -19.64 24.22 -9.30
C TYR A 14 -18.14 24.19 -9.59
N PHE A 15 -17.63 23.09 -10.16
CA PHE A 15 -16.20 22.97 -10.47
C PHE A 15 -15.74 23.91 -11.58
N ASN A 16 -16.60 24.19 -12.55
CA ASN A 16 -16.32 25.18 -13.58
C ASN A 16 -16.27 26.59 -12.99
N ASP A 17 -17.28 26.97 -12.20
CA ASP A 17 -17.45 28.34 -11.73
C ASP A 17 -16.52 28.70 -10.57
N HIS A 18 -16.29 27.77 -9.63
CA HIS A 18 -15.48 28.01 -8.42
C HIS A 18 -14.02 27.58 -8.57
N HIS A 19 -13.74 26.58 -9.40
CA HIS A 19 -12.38 26.04 -9.58
C HIS A 19 -11.81 26.25 -10.98
N GLY A 20 -12.60 26.75 -11.95
CA GLY A 20 -12.16 26.90 -13.35
C GLY A 20 -11.92 25.56 -14.05
N ILE A 21 -12.47 24.46 -13.52
CA ILE A 21 -12.23 23.11 -14.02
C ILE A 21 -13.42 22.67 -14.87
N GLN A 22 -13.20 22.55 -16.18
CA GLN A 22 -14.15 21.95 -17.08
C GLN A 22 -14.04 20.42 -17.04
N LEU A 23 -15.06 19.77 -16.48
CA LEU A 23 -15.07 18.30 -16.41
C LEU A 23 -15.16 17.68 -17.81
N LYS A 24 -14.34 16.65 -18.06
CA LYS A 24 -14.34 15.94 -19.35
C LYS A 24 -15.51 14.96 -19.45
N PHE A 25 -15.88 14.36 -18.32
CA PHE A 25 -16.91 13.34 -18.24
C PHE A 25 -18.00 13.72 -17.22
N PRO A 26 -18.77 14.81 -17.46
CA PRO A 26 -19.75 15.30 -16.49
C PRO A 26 -20.91 14.33 -16.20
N GLY A 27 -21.13 13.34 -17.08
CA GLY A 27 -22.14 12.29 -16.89
C GLY A 27 -21.68 11.12 -16.01
N MET A 28 -20.43 11.07 -15.57
CA MET A 28 -19.96 10.04 -14.64
C MET A 28 -20.53 10.27 -13.24
N PHE A 29 -20.58 9.18 -12.46
CA PHE A 29 -20.98 9.26 -11.05
C PHE A 29 -19.97 10.09 -10.25
N THR A 30 -20.44 10.59 -9.11
CA THR A 30 -19.61 11.24 -8.10
C THR A 30 -19.48 10.35 -6.88
N VAL A 31 -18.43 10.55 -6.10
CA VAL A 31 -18.25 9.87 -4.81
C VAL A 31 -18.40 10.88 -3.68
N SER A 32 -18.83 10.40 -2.52
CA SER A 32 -18.93 11.20 -1.31
C SER A 32 -18.19 10.55 -0.15
N GLU A 33 -17.75 11.37 0.78
CA GLU A 33 -17.17 10.87 2.03
C GLU A 33 -18.28 10.23 2.88
N ARG A 34 -17.98 9.10 3.52
CA ARG A 34 -18.91 8.42 4.43
C ARG A 34 -19.45 9.35 5.52
N HIS A 35 -18.63 10.25 6.05
CA HIS A 35 -19.01 11.17 7.12
C HIS A 35 -19.56 12.52 6.61
N LYS A 36 -19.51 12.77 5.30
CA LYS A 36 -20.03 13.98 4.64
C LYS A 36 -20.74 13.61 3.34
N PRO A 37 -21.93 12.99 3.41
CA PRO A 37 -22.62 12.45 2.23
C PRO A 37 -23.09 13.52 1.24
N ASN A 38 -23.11 14.79 1.66
CA ASN A 38 -23.50 15.94 0.85
C ASN A 38 -22.32 16.57 0.07
N ASN A 39 -21.11 16.05 0.25
CA ASN A 39 -19.94 16.46 -0.51
C ASN A 39 -19.77 15.52 -1.69
N TYR A 40 -19.79 16.06 -2.90
CA TYR A 40 -19.72 15.27 -4.14
C TYR A 40 -18.43 15.58 -4.89
N TYR A 41 -17.62 14.57 -5.11
CA TYR A 41 -16.34 14.67 -5.79
C TYR A 41 -16.40 13.95 -7.15
N PRO A 42 -16.10 14.64 -8.27
CA PRO A 42 -15.97 14.01 -9.57
C PRO A 42 -14.83 12.98 -9.56
N VAL A 43 -15.13 11.76 -10.01
CA VAL A 43 -14.13 10.67 -10.03
C VAL A 43 -12.92 10.96 -10.91
N GLU A 44 -13.08 11.78 -11.95
CA GLU A 44 -11.98 12.18 -12.84
C GLU A 44 -10.92 13.06 -12.16
N LEU A 45 -11.26 13.71 -11.05
CA LEU A 45 -10.34 14.57 -10.29
C LEU A 45 -9.71 13.85 -9.09
N LEU A 46 -10.03 12.57 -8.89
CA LEU A 46 -9.59 11.79 -7.74
C LEU A 46 -8.51 10.80 -8.12
N THR A 47 -7.64 10.51 -7.14
CA THR A 47 -6.65 9.44 -7.23
C THR A 47 -6.82 8.49 -6.04
N VAL A 48 -6.47 7.22 -6.23
CA VAL A 48 -6.40 6.28 -5.13
C VAL A 48 -5.18 6.62 -4.29
N ALA A 49 -5.37 6.81 -2.98
CA ALA A 49 -4.25 7.11 -2.11
C ALA A 49 -3.24 5.95 -2.09
N GLN A 50 -1.96 6.28 -2.11
CA GLN A 50 -0.90 5.27 -2.16
C GLN A 50 -0.88 4.42 -0.89
N SER A 51 -0.39 3.18 -1.03
CA SER A 51 -0.14 2.26 0.09
C SER A 51 -1.39 1.83 0.88
N GLN A 52 -2.58 1.95 0.30
CA GLN A 52 -3.79 1.36 0.87
C GLN A 52 -3.74 -0.17 0.74
N ARG A 53 -3.81 -0.87 1.87
CA ARG A 53 -3.77 -2.34 1.89
C ARG A 53 -5.07 -2.94 1.36
N VAL A 54 -4.95 -3.82 0.37
CA VAL A 54 -6.06 -4.65 -0.12
C VAL A 54 -6.20 -5.89 0.78
N THR A 55 -7.40 -6.15 1.30
CA THR A 55 -7.68 -7.35 2.11
C THR A 55 -7.93 -8.56 1.21
N GLN A 56 -7.81 -9.77 1.76
CA GLN A 56 -8.01 -11.00 0.98
C GLN A 56 -9.44 -11.09 0.42
N GLN A 57 -10.44 -10.62 1.17
CA GLN A 57 -11.84 -10.59 0.74
C GLN A 57 -12.10 -9.67 -0.47
N GLN A 58 -11.19 -8.73 -0.74
CA GLN A 58 -11.28 -7.81 -1.88
C GLN A 58 -10.56 -8.33 -3.13
N GLN A 59 -9.86 -9.47 -3.03
CA GLN A 59 -9.11 -10.04 -4.15
C GLN A 59 -9.91 -11.11 -4.88
N THR A 60 -9.80 -11.14 -6.21
CA THR A 60 -10.37 -12.23 -7.01
C THR A 60 -9.49 -13.49 -6.92
N PRO A 61 -10.05 -14.70 -7.19
CA PRO A 61 -9.26 -15.93 -7.23
C PRO A 61 -8.05 -15.85 -8.17
N ASP A 62 -8.18 -15.18 -9.31
CA ASP A 62 -7.09 -14.98 -10.27
C ASP A 62 -5.98 -14.08 -9.73
N GLN A 63 -6.34 -13.02 -9.00
CA GLN A 63 -5.37 -12.14 -8.32
C GLN A 63 -4.61 -12.92 -7.25
N ILE A 64 -5.30 -13.75 -6.47
CA ILE A 64 -4.68 -14.60 -5.45
C ILE A 64 -3.71 -15.59 -6.08
N SER A 65 -4.13 -16.28 -7.15
CA SER A 65 -3.28 -17.22 -7.90
C SER A 65 -2.03 -16.54 -8.45
N THR A 66 -2.19 -15.34 -9.02
CA THR A 66 -1.07 -14.54 -9.54
C THR A 66 -0.12 -14.12 -8.41
N MET A 67 -0.64 -13.65 -7.29
CA MET A 67 0.16 -13.28 -6.10
C MET A 67 0.94 -14.48 -5.56
N ILE A 68 0.31 -15.66 -5.46
CA ILE A 68 0.97 -16.90 -5.01
C ILE A 68 2.14 -17.23 -5.95
N LYS A 69 1.91 -17.22 -7.26
CA LYS A 69 2.96 -17.49 -8.26
C LYS A 69 4.11 -16.49 -8.18
N ALA A 70 3.80 -15.20 -8.03
CA ALA A 70 4.79 -14.14 -7.88
C ALA A 70 5.60 -14.27 -6.58
N SER A 71 4.96 -14.75 -5.50
CA SER A 71 5.58 -14.90 -4.18
C SER A 71 6.30 -16.24 -3.98
N ALA A 72 6.00 -17.24 -4.81
CA ALA A 72 6.65 -18.53 -4.77
C ALA A 72 8.11 -18.37 -5.21
N THR A 73 9.04 -18.63 -4.30
CA THR A 73 10.47 -18.44 -4.57
C THR A 73 11.28 -19.52 -3.88
N LEU A 74 12.24 -20.09 -4.61
CA LEU A 74 13.14 -21.10 -4.08
C LEU A 74 13.87 -20.59 -2.82
N PRO A 75 14.14 -21.44 -1.81
CA PRO A 75 14.77 -21.02 -0.56
C PRO A 75 16.10 -20.28 -0.76
N GLN A 76 16.95 -20.74 -1.69
CA GLN A 76 18.23 -20.09 -1.99
C GLN A 76 18.04 -18.66 -2.52
N LYS A 77 17.10 -18.46 -3.45
CA LYS A 77 16.75 -17.13 -3.97
C LYS A 77 16.15 -16.23 -2.89
N ARG A 78 15.29 -16.79 -2.03
CA ARG A 78 14.70 -16.06 -0.90
C ARG A 78 15.76 -15.59 0.11
N LEU A 79 16.75 -16.43 0.42
CA LEU A 79 17.89 -16.06 1.27
C LEU A 79 18.67 -14.90 0.66
N GLN A 80 18.97 -14.95 -0.63
CA GLN A 80 19.66 -13.87 -1.33
C GLN A 80 18.84 -12.57 -1.33
N GLN A 81 17.55 -12.62 -1.65
CA GLN A 81 16.65 -11.45 -1.62
C GLN A 81 16.58 -10.84 -0.22
N THR A 82 16.49 -11.68 0.81
CA THR A 82 16.46 -11.23 2.21
C THR A 82 17.77 -10.52 2.58
N LYS A 83 18.93 -11.04 2.14
CA LYS A 83 20.22 -10.39 2.36
C LYS A 83 20.30 -9.03 1.67
N ILE A 84 19.89 -8.94 0.41
CA ILE A 84 19.86 -7.68 -0.34
C ILE A 84 18.96 -6.66 0.36
N MET A 85 17.76 -7.06 0.76
CA MET A 85 16.81 -6.17 1.46
C MET A 85 17.34 -5.72 2.83
N LYS A 86 17.97 -6.63 3.59
CA LYS A 86 18.64 -6.31 4.86
C LYS A 86 19.69 -5.21 4.68
N GLU A 87 20.53 -5.33 3.66
CA GLU A 87 21.56 -4.33 3.35
C GLU A 87 20.95 -3.00 2.88
N ALA A 88 19.93 -3.05 2.03
CA ALA A 88 19.24 -1.84 1.52
C ALA A 88 18.52 -1.06 2.63
N LEU A 89 18.02 -1.73 3.66
CA LEU A 89 17.41 -1.13 4.84
C LEU A 89 18.42 -0.69 5.91
N ASP A 90 19.71 -0.75 5.62
CA ASP A 90 20.80 -0.48 6.56
C ASP A 90 20.76 -1.34 7.84
N ILE A 91 20.15 -2.53 7.78
CA ILE A 91 20.11 -3.48 8.90
C ILE A 91 21.43 -4.26 8.92
N LYS A 92 22.53 -3.57 9.22
CA LYS A 92 23.88 -4.13 9.17
C LYS A 92 24.70 -3.71 10.40
N PRO A 93 25.77 -4.44 10.73
CA PRO A 93 26.69 -4.03 11.78
C PRO A 93 27.20 -2.60 11.53
N GLY A 94 27.14 -1.75 12.55
CA GLY A 94 27.58 -0.36 12.45
C GLY A 94 26.53 0.62 11.92
N SER A 95 25.27 0.22 11.74
CA SER A 95 24.17 1.16 11.49
C SER A 95 24.02 2.14 12.65
N GLN A 96 24.08 3.44 12.36
CA GLN A 96 24.07 4.50 13.37
C GLN A 96 22.77 4.53 14.16
N VAL A 97 21.63 4.32 13.48
CA VAL A 97 20.29 4.34 14.10
C VAL A 97 20.10 3.13 15.02
N LEU A 98 20.60 1.96 14.62
CA LEU A 98 20.48 0.76 15.45
C LEU A 98 21.45 0.81 16.64
N ALA A 99 22.66 1.34 16.42
CA ALA A 99 23.64 1.52 17.49
C ALA A 99 23.17 2.52 18.55
N SER A 100 22.54 3.64 18.14
CA SER A 100 21.99 4.60 19.10
C SER A 100 20.83 4.03 19.92
N ALA A 101 20.11 3.05 19.39
CA ALA A 101 19.10 2.28 20.11
C ALA A 101 19.68 1.12 20.97
N GLY A 102 21.01 0.95 21.02
CA GLY A 102 21.67 -0.13 21.74
C GLY A 102 21.52 -1.52 21.09
N ILE A 103 21.15 -1.59 19.81
CA ILE A 103 20.89 -2.83 19.08
C ILE A 103 22.12 -3.24 18.27
N SER A 104 22.63 -4.46 18.51
CA SER A 104 23.68 -5.08 17.71
C SER A 104 23.12 -6.06 16.69
N VAL A 105 23.53 -5.96 15.42
CA VAL A 105 23.06 -6.83 14.34
C VAL A 105 24.12 -7.86 13.98
N ALA A 106 23.75 -9.15 13.93
CA ALA A 106 24.63 -10.21 13.45
C ALA A 106 24.88 -10.08 11.92
N LYS A 107 26.10 -10.40 11.49
CA LYS A 107 26.50 -10.30 10.06
C LYS A 107 25.71 -11.27 9.18
N ASP A 108 25.68 -12.55 9.57
CA ASP A 108 25.12 -13.65 8.79
C ASP A 108 23.96 -14.35 9.50
N PHE A 109 23.22 -15.18 8.76
CA PHE A 109 22.18 -16.04 9.32
C PHE A 109 22.77 -17.04 10.33
N THR A 110 22.06 -17.24 11.44
CA THR A 110 22.43 -18.23 12.45
C THR A 110 22.38 -19.64 11.85
N LYS A 111 23.50 -20.36 11.95
CA LYS A 111 23.60 -21.75 11.52
C LYS A 111 23.32 -22.66 12.71
N PHE A 112 22.45 -23.65 12.51
CA PHE A 112 22.17 -24.68 13.50
C PHE A 112 22.52 -26.04 12.92
N THR A 113 23.13 -26.90 13.72
CA THR A 113 23.35 -28.31 13.41
C THR A 113 22.49 -29.16 14.33
N TRP A 114 21.81 -30.15 13.75
CA TRP A 114 21.06 -31.11 14.55
C TRP A 114 22.02 -32.13 15.14
N GLY A 115 22.03 -32.27 16.47
CA GLY A 115 22.78 -33.32 17.14
C GLY A 115 22.23 -34.69 16.74
N LYS A 116 23.10 -35.63 16.35
CA LYS A 116 22.68 -37.03 16.15
C LYS A 116 22.24 -37.59 17.50
N GLY A 117 20.92 -37.66 17.73
CA GLY A 117 20.37 -38.42 18.84
C GLY A 117 20.86 -39.86 18.72
N LYS A 118 21.59 -40.34 19.73
CA LYS A 118 21.90 -41.77 19.87
C LYS A 118 20.55 -42.48 20.01
N ARG A 119 20.13 -43.23 18.98
CA ARG A 119 19.11 -44.28 19.16
C ARG A 119 19.77 -45.30 20.09
N GLN A 120 19.26 -45.41 21.31
CA GLN A 120 19.49 -46.57 22.16
C GLN A 120 18.76 -47.78 21.57
#